data_AF-A0A3B9VXW0-F1
#
_entry.id   AF-A0A3B9VXW0-F1
#
_cell.length_a   1.000
_cell.length_b   1.000
_cell.length_c   1.000
_cell.angle_alpha   90.00
_cell.angle_beta   90.00
_cell.angle_gamma   90.00
#
_symmetry.space_group_name_H-M   'P 1'
#
loop_
_entity.id
_entity.type
_entity.pdbx_description
1 polymer ?
#
loop_
_entity_poly.entity_id
_entity_poly.type
_entity_poly.pdbx_seq_one_letter_code
_entity_poly.pdbx_strand_id
1 'polypeptide(L)'
;IPTNVISITDGQIFLQSDLFNANQRPAVDVGVSVSRVGGAAQVKSMKKVSGTLKLELAQYRDMQAFAMFASDLDAASRQQLTRGARLMELLKQGQYSPFPIENQVVSIWAGTNGYLDEVPVEDINRFETEFLEHLKHKSSILTTLAQTNVMDDDTAEALKTAIVAFKKGFFGEGDNRLVGAGHEEHEAISEGDVDQEKIVKQKR
;
A
#
# COMPACT_ATOMS: atom_id res chain seq x y z
N ILE A 1 -15.07 25.16 21.21
CA ILE A 1 -15.77 23.85 21.31
C ILE A 1 -14.86 22.70 20.86
N PRO A 2 -14.28 22.69 19.64
CA PRO A 2 -13.47 21.54 19.17
C PRO A 2 -12.25 21.24 20.05
N THR A 3 -11.50 22.25 20.46
CA THR A 3 -10.33 22.11 21.36
C THR A 3 -10.68 21.42 22.68
N ASN A 4 -11.85 21.72 23.25
CA ASN A 4 -12.31 21.12 24.50
C ASN A 4 -12.72 19.65 24.30
N VAL A 5 -13.32 19.31 23.15
CA VAL A 5 -13.67 17.92 22.85
C VAL A 5 -12.39 17.09 22.63
N ILE A 6 -11.40 17.66 21.93
CA ILE A 6 -10.10 17.00 21.71
C ILE A 6 -9.40 16.70 23.04
N SER A 7 -9.46 17.59 24.03
CA SER A 7 -8.83 17.33 25.33
C SER A 7 -9.55 16.23 26.12
N ILE A 8 -10.87 16.09 25.96
CA ILE A 8 -11.69 15.13 26.70
C ILE A 8 -11.60 13.71 26.10
N THR A 9 -11.60 13.54 24.77
CA THR A 9 -11.68 12.20 24.16
C THR A 9 -10.34 11.47 24.11
N ASP A 10 -10.37 10.14 24.20
CA ASP A 10 -9.19 9.27 24.12
C ASP A 10 -8.64 9.06 22.70
N GLY A 11 -9.12 9.81 21.73
CA GLY A 11 -8.74 9.71 20.34
C GLY A 11 -9.66 10.54 19.46
N GLN A 12 -9.22 10.75 18.24
CA GLN A 12 -9.92 11.54 17.24
C GLN A 12 -9.75 10.91 15.87
N ILE A 13 -10.85 10.84 15.13
CA ILE A 13 -10.86 10.50 13.71
C ILE A 13 -11.16 11.81 12.97
N PHE A 14 -10.16 12.36 12.30
CA PHE A 14 -10.31 13.55 11.48
C PHE A 14 -10.68 13.15 10.07
N LEU A 15 -11.79 13.69 9.58
CA LEU A 15 -12.25 13.52 8.20
C LEU A 15 -11.96 14.80 7.42
N GLN A 16 -11.32 14.68 6.25
CA GLN A 16 -10.98 15.82 5.40
C GLN A 16 -11.78 15.79 4.09
N SER A 17 -12.31 16.96 3.70
CA SER A 17 -13.04 17.11 2.43
C SER A 17 -12.15 16.83 1.22
N ASP A 18 -10.87 17.20 1.27
CA ASP A 18 -9.96 17.01 0.13
C ASP A 18 -9.74 15.52 -0.18
N LEU A 19 -9.59 14.69 0.86
CA LEU A 19 -9.51 13.24 0.72
C LEU A 19 -10.81 12.66 0.15
N PHE A 20 -11.96 13.14 0.63
CA PHE A 20 -13.25 12.70 0.13
C PHE A 20 -13.43 13.03 -1.36
N ASN A 21 -13.03 14.24 -1.76
CA ASN A 21 -13.06 14.72 -3.14
C ASN A 21 -12.07 13.98 -4.05
N ALA A 22 -10.93 13.54 -3.49
CA ALA A 22 -9.96 12.68 -4.17
C ALA A 22 -10.35 11.18 -4.18
N ASN A 23 -11.61 10.86 -3.87
CA ASN A 23 -12.13 9.48 -3.79
C ASN A 23 -11.43 8.57 -2.75
N GLN A 24 -10.76 9.14 -1.75
CA GLN A 24 -10.34 8.38 -0.58
C GLN A 24 -11.51 8.28 0.39
N ARG A 25 -12.10 7.09 0.49
CA ARG A 25 -13.28 6.83 1.32
C ARG A 25 -13.06 5.53 2.10
N PRO A 26 -13.08 5.53 3.44
CA PRO A 26 -13.33 6.67 4.34
C PRO A 26 -12.24 7.75 4.28
N ALA A 27 -12.63 9.02 4.41
CA ALA A 27 -11.76 10.18 4.22
C ALA A 27 -10.92 10.52 5.48
N VAL A 28 -10.31 9.51 6.10
CA VAL A 28 -9.56 9.64 7.36
C VAL A 28 -8.18 10.22 7.09
N ASP A 29 -7.83 11.31 7.77
CA ASP A 29 -6.47 11.81 7.82
C ASP A 29 -5.66 11.01 8.85
N VAL A 30 -4.81 10.09 8.37
CA VAL A 30 -3.95 9.25 9.20
C VAL A 30 -2.83 10.01 9.93
N GLY A 31 -2.44 11.19 9.46
CA GLY A 31 -1.42 12.03 10.09
C GLY A 31 -1.97 12.73 11.34
N VAL A 32 -3.17 13.29 11.22
CA VAL A 32 -3.82 14.06 12.31
C VAL A 32 -4.66 13.18 13.24
N SER A 33 -5.23 12.07 12.75
CA SER A 33 -6.04 11.16 13.57
C SER A 33 -5.18 10.38 14.55
N VAL A 34 -5.65 10.25 15.80
CA VAL A 34 -4.90 9.64 16.90
C VAL A 34 -5.82 8.75 17.73
N SER A 35 -5.26 7.67 18.28
CA SER A 35 -5.84 6.88 19.37
C SER A 35 -4.86 6.86 20.54
N ARG A 36 -5.28 7.34 21.72
CA ARG A 36 -4.47 7.31 22.95
C ARG A 36 -4.37 5.91 23.54
N VAL A 37 -5.34 5.04 23.26
CA VAL A 37 -5.33 3.62 23.67
C VAL A 37 -4.35 2.81 22.81
N GLY A 38 -4.21 3.18 21.54
CA GLY A 38 -3.26 2.58 20.60
C GLY A 38 -3.51 1.08 20.40
N GLY A 39 -2.41 0.32 20.25
CA GLY A 39 -2.46 -1.13 19.98
C GLY A 39 -3.00 -1.99 21.12
N ALA A 40 -3.31 -1.43 22.30
CA ALA A 40 -3.96 -2.17 23.38
C ALA A 40 -5.43 -2.51 23.06
N ALA A 41 -6.07 -1.73 22.17
CA ALA A 41 -7.43 -1.99 21.70
C ALA A 41 -7.49 -2.99 20.53
N GLN A 42 -6.35 -3.47 20.04
CA GLN A 42 -6.26 -4.35 18.87
C GLN A 42 -6.07 -5.82 19.28
N VAL A 43 -6.64 -6.72 18.48
CA VAL A 43 -6.29 -8.15 18.56
C VAL A 43 -4.82 -8.36 18.17
N LYS A 44 -4.21 -9.45 18.67
CA LYS A 44 -2.77 -9.70 18.50
C LYS A 44 -2.36 -9.78 17.02
N SER A 45 -3.17 -10.42 16.18
CA SER A 45 -2.98 -10.51 14.73
C SER A 45 -2.91 -9.12 14.09
N MET A 46 -3.90 -8.27 14.35
CA MET A 46 -3.95 -6.89 13.84
C MET A 46 -2.74 -6.07 14.32
N LYS A 47 -2.42 -6.13 15.62
CA LYS A 47 -1.28 -5.43 16.18
C LYS A 47 0.05 -5.83 15.53
N LYS A 48 0.23 -7.11 15.20
CA LYS A 48 1.46 -7.62 14.52
C LYS A 48 1.60 -7.03 13.11
N VAL A 49 0.49 -6.83 12.39
CA VAL A 49 0.53 -6.42 10.97
C VAL A 49 0.40 -4.91 10.77
N SER A 50 -0.30 -4.19 11.66
CA SER A 50 -0.57 -2.75 11.51
C SER A 50 0.45 -1.84 12.22
N GLY A 51 1.48 -2.40 12.84
CA GLY A 51 2.40 -1.66 13.71
C GLY A 51 3.13 -0.51 13.01
N THR A 52 3.56 -0.71 11.77
CA THR A 52 4.27 0.29 10.96
C THR A 52 3.36 1.09 10.05
N LEU A 53 2.12 0.65 9.84
CA LEU A 53 1.19 1.20 8.84
C LEU A 53 0.97 2.71 9.00
N LYS A 54 0.73 3.19 10.24
CA LYS A 54 0.53 4.63 10.48
C LYS A 54 1.77 5.45 10.12
N LEU A 55 2.96 4.94 10.45
CA LEU A 55 4.21 5.62 10.17
C LEU A 55 4.48 5.66 8.66
N GLU A 56 4.30 4.55 7.97
CA GLU A 56 4.49 4.44 6.52
C GLU A 56 3.54 5.39 5.75
N LEU A 57 2.27 5.46 6.14
CA LEU A 57 1.30 6.35 5.50
C LEU A 57 1.56 7.83 5.82
N ALA A 58 2.03 8.15 7.02
CA ALA A 58 2.43 9.52 7.36
C ALA A 58 3.63 9.96 6.50
N GLN A 59 4.67 9.12 6.41
CA GLN A 59 5.82 9.40 5.58
C GLN A 59 5.46 9.46 4.09
N TYR A 60 4.53 8.62 3.62
CA TYR A 60 4.01 8.70 2.26
C TYR A 60 3.39 10.07 1.96
N ARG A 61 2.59 10.64 2.87
CA ARG A 61 2.01 11.96 2.68
C ARG A 61 3.06 13.07 2.63
N ASP A 62 4.03 13.02 3.53
CA ASP A 62 5.13 13.98 3.56
C ASP A 62 5.94 13.91 2.25
N MET A 63 6.23 12.68 1.78
CA MET A 63 6.95 12.46 0.52
C MET A 63 6.12 12.85 -0.70
N GLN A 64 4.81 12.63 -0.70
CA GLN A 64 3.92 13.00 -1.79
C GLN A 64 3.93 14.52 -2.02
N ALA A 65 3.93 15.31 -0.95
CA ALA A 65 4.06 16.76 -1.04
C ALA A 65 5.43 17.19 -1.58
N PHE A 66 6.50 16.51 -1.18
CA PHE A 66 7.86 16.78 -1.68
C PHE A 66 8.04 16.40 -3.15
N ALA A 67 7.49 15.26 -3.55
CA ALA A 67 7.57 14.72 -4.92
C ALA A 67 6.90 15.63 -5.97
N MET A 68 5.95 16.49 -5.58
CA MET A 68 5.37 17.49 -6.49
C MET A 68 6.38 18.56 -6.93
N PHE A 69 7.48 18.74 -6.19
CA PHE A 69 8.49 19.76 -6.46
C PHE A 69 9.86 19.19 -6.84
N ALA A 70 10.06 17.88 -6.68
CA ALA A 70 11.32 17.21 -7.00
C ALA A 70 11.30 16.66 -8.43
N SER A 71 12.32 16.99 -9.22
CA SER A 71 12.47 16.49 -10.59
C SER A 71 13.02 15.07 -10.66
N ASP A 72 13.78 14.65 -9.65
CA ASP A 72 14.33 13.30 -9.55
C ASP A 72 14.21 12.81 -8.11
N LEU A 73 13.81 11.55 -7.98
CA LEU A 73 13.61 10.85 -6.72
C LEU A 73 14.49 9.60 -6.75
N ASP A 74 15.29 9.44 -5.70
CA ASP A 74 16.09 8.24 -5.50
C ASP A 74 15.19 6.99 -5.39
N ALA A 75 15.80 5.82 -5.61
CA ALA A 75 15.06 4.57 -5.68
C ALA A 75 14.26 4.27 -4.40
N ALA A 76 14.80 4.63 -3.23
CA ALA A 76 14.12 4.40 -1.96
C ALA A 76 12.87 5.28 -1.80
N SER A 77 12.96 6.58 -2.10
CA SER A 77 11.78 7.48 -2.06
C SER A 77 10.73 7.07 -3.08
N ARG A 78 11.14 6.62 -4.27
CA ARG A 78 10.22 6.10 -5.29
C ARG A 78 9.49 4.85 -4.81
N GLN A 79 10.20 3.91 -4.19
CA GLN A 79 9.57 2.71 -3.63
C GLN A 79 8.59 3.07 -2.50
N GLN A 80 8.94 4.02 -1.64
CA GLN A 80 8.06 4.49 -0.57
C GLN A 80 6.77 5.13 -1.11
N LEU A 81 6.86 5.97 -2.14
CA LEU A 81 5.70 6.54 -2.83
C LEU A 81 4.83 5.47 -3.47
N THR A 82 5.47 4.50 -4.13
CA THR A 82 4.83 3.39 -4.83
C THR A 82 4.04 2.51 -3.86
N ARG A 83 4.65 2.13 -2.73
CA ARG A 83 3.98 1.36 -1.67
C ARG A 83 2.89 2.16 -0.97
N GLY A 84 3.16 3.41 -0.61
CA GLY A 84 2.19 4.27 0.05
C GLY A 84 0.93 4.51 -0.78
N ALA A 85 1.06 4.66 -2.10
CA ALA A 85 -0.07 4.76 -3.01
C ALA A 85 -0.96 3.50 -2.98
N ARG A 86 -0.35 2.31 -2.95
CA ARG A 86 -1.07 1.02 -2.86
C ARG A 86 -1.73 0.83 -1.51
N LEU A 87 -1.07 1.22 -0.43
CA LEU A 87 -1.65 1.18 0.92
C LEU A 87 -2.84 2.14 1.04
N MET A 88 -2.77 3.33 0.43
CA MET A 88 -3.91 4.26 0.39
C MET A 88 -5.09 3.68 -0.38
N GLU A 89 -4.82 3.01 -1.51
CA GLU A 89 -5.85 2.33 -2.30
C GLU A 89 -6.49 1.19 -1.51
N LEU A 90 -5.67 0.33 -0.90
CA LEU A 90 -6.10 -0.81 -0.08
C LEU A 90 -7.00 -0.39 1.10
N LEU A 91 -6.83 0.82 1.63
CA LEU A 91 -7.64 1.35 2.72
C LEU A 91 -8.96 1.99 2.26
N LYS A 92 -9.26 1.97 0.96
CA LYS A 92 -10.57 2.39 0.46
C LYS A 92 -11.60 1.30 0.73
N GLN A 93 -12.76 1.72 1.21
CA GLN A 93 -13.83 0.83 1.56
C GLN A 93 -15.18 1.45 1.19
N GLY A 94 -16.01 0.67 0.52
CA GLY A 94 -17.38 1.05 0.19
C GLY A 94 -18.24 1.27 1.43
N GLN A 95 -19.23 2.15 1.31
CA GLN A 95 -20.20 2.36 2.38
C GLN A 95 -21.01 1.07 2.62
N TYR A 96 -21.30 0.77 3.89
CA TYR A 96 -22.05 -0.43 4.30
C TYR A 96 -21.41 -1.78 3.95
N SER A 97 -20.11 -1.80 3.66
CA SER A 97 -19.37 -3.04 3.37
C SER A 97 -18.33 -3.30 4.45
N PRO A 98 -18.70 -3.62 5.71
CA PRO A 98 -17.73 -3.87 6.79
C PRO A 98 -16.86 -5.10 6.49
N PHE A 99 -15.57 -5.02 6.83
CA PHE A 99 -14.63 -6.13 6.67
C PHE A 99 -14.48 -6.90 7.99
N PRO A 100 -14.59 -8.23 7.99
CA PRO A 100 -14.17 -9.07 9.12
C PRO A 100 -12.69 -8.86 9.47
N ILE A 101 -12.32 -9.02 10.74
CA ILE A 101 -10.96 -8.75 11.22
C ILE A 101 -9.92 -9.62 10.49
N GLU A 102 -10.23 -10.90 10.28
CA GLU A 102 -9.37 -11.85 9.56
C GLU A 102 -9.05 -11.38 8.13
N ASN A 103 -10.01 -10.77 7.45
CA ASN A 103 -9.80 -10.21 6.11
C ASN A 103 -8.92 -8.96 6.20
N GLN A 104 -9.21 -8.04 7.12
CA GLN A 104 -8.40 -6.83 7.30
C GLN A 104 -6.93 -7.17 7.61
N VAL A 105 -6.71 -8.19 8.46
CA VAL A 105 -5.36 -8.64 8.82
C VAL A 105 -4.61 -9.13 7.58
N VAL A 106 -5.25 -9.95 6.73
CA VAL A 106 -4.64 -10.46 5.50
C VAL A 106 -4.32 -9.33 4.53
N SER A 107 -5.27 -8.42 4.30
CA SER A 107 -5.09 -7.26 3.42
C SER A 107 -3.92 -6.40 3.86
N ILE A 108 -3.92 -5.97 5.13
CA ILE A 108 -2.87 -5.13 5.69
C ILE A 108 -1.52 -5.84 5.65
N TRP A 109 -1.47 -7.13 5.98
CA TRP A 109 -0.24 -7.92 5.90
C TRP A 109 0.32 -7.97 4.48
N ALA A 110 -0.52 -8.15 3.47
CA ALA A 110 -0.09 -8.19 2.08
C ALA A 110 0.51 -6.85 1.64
N GLY A 111 -0.11 -5.74 2.05
CA GLY A 111 0.36 -4.39 1.77
C GLY A 111 1.67 -4.04 2.48
N THR A 112 1.74 -4.24 3.81
CA THR A 112 2.91 -3.83 4.60
C THR A 112 4.16 -4.65 4.30
N ASN A 113 4.01 -5.92 3.90
CA ASN A 113 5.13 -6.77 3.48
C ASN A 113 5.51 -6.60 1.99
N GLY A 114 4.88 -5.67 1.27
CA GLY A 114 5.23 -5.34 -0.12
C GLY A 114 4.80 -6.37 -1.17
N TYR A 115 3.92 -7.32 -0.85
CA TYR A 115 3.44 -8.31 -1.83
C TYR A 115 2.59 -7.67 -2.93
N LEU A 116 2.02 -6.49 -2.64
CA LEU A 116 1.24 -5.67 -3.57
C LEU A 116 2.10 -4.72 -4.41
N ASP A 117 3.41 -4.61 -4.18
CA ASP A 117 4.26 -3.62 -4.87
C ASP A 117 4.27 -3.80 -6.39
N GLU A 118 4.12 -5.03 -6.88
CA GLU A 118 4.06 -5.36 -8.30
C GLU A 118 2.66 -5.19 -8.92
N VAL A 119 1.62 -5.03 -8.10
CA VAL A 119 0.25 -4.87 -8.57
C VAL A 119 0.03 -3.40 -8.97
N PRO A 120 -0.52 -3.11 -10.17
CA PRO A 120 -0.91 -1.76 -10.56
C PRO A 120 -1.88 -1.16 -9.54
N VAL A 121 -1.76 0.14 -9.25
CA VAL A 121 -2.58 0.81 -8.22
C VAL A 121 -4.08 0.64 -8.51
N GLU A 122 -4.47 0.74 -9.78
CA GLU A 122 -5.87 0.62 -10.24
C GLU A 122 -6.48 -0.77 -9.95
N ASP A 123 -5.63 -1.80 -9.92
CA ASP A 123 -6.03 -3.20 -9.73
C ASP A 123 -6.03 -3.64 -8.26
N ILE A 124 -5.59 -2.80 -7.31
CA ILE A 124 -5.40 -3.19 -5.90
C ILE A 124 -6.70 -3.67 -5.25
N ASN A 125 -7.80 -2.94 -5.43
CA ASN A 125 -9.09 -3.32 -4.82
C ASN A 125 -9.65 -4.62 -5.43
N ARG A 126 -9.42 -4.84 -6.74
CA ARG A 126 -9.79 -6.09 -7.40
C ARG A 126 -8.94 -7.24 -6.86
N PHE A 127 -7.63 -7.04 -6.81
CA PHE A 127 -6.70 -8.01 -6.26
C PHE A 127 -7.07 -8.41 -4.83
N GLU A 128 -7.37 -7.44 -3.96
CA GLU A 128 -7.78 -7.70 -2.58
C GLU A 128 -9.05 -8.57 -2.54
N THR A 129 -10.08 -8.19 -3.29
CA THR A 129 -11.37 -8.90 -3.30
C THR A 129 -11.20 -10.33 -3.79
N GLU A 130 -10.55 -10.53 -4.93
CA GLU A 130 -10.33 -11.85 -5.51
C GLU A 130 -9.40 -12.72 -4.66
N PHE A 131 -8.36 -12.13 -4.05
CA PHE A 131 -7.46 -12.87 -3.18
C PHE A 131 -8.16 -13.32 -1.89
N LEU A 132 -8.99 -12.46 -1.28
CA LEU A 132 -9.79 -12.83 -0.12
C LEU A 132 -10.80 -13.94 -0.46
N GLU A 133 -11.44 -13.88 -1.63
CA GLU A 133 -12.31 -14.97 -2.11
C GLU A 133 -11.55 -16.27 -2.36
N HIS A 134 -10.36 -16.19 -2.96
CA HIS A 134 -9.49 -17.33 -3.16
C HIS A 134 -9.14 -18.00 -1.83
N LEU A 135 -8.78 -17.22 -0.82
CA LEU A 135 -8.47 -17.74 0.51
C LEU A 135 -9.67 -18.38 1.19
N LYS A 136 -10.88 -17.80 1.04
CA LYS A 136 -12.12 -18.39 1.57
C LYS A 136 -12.41 -19.77 0.98
N HIS A 137 -12.10 -19.99 -0.29
CA HIS A 137 -12.39 -21.26 -0.97
C HIS A 137 -11.28 -22.30 -0.86
N LYS A 138 -10.01 -21.89 -0.82
CA LYS A 138 -8.86 -22.80 -0.94
C LYS A 138 -8.06 -22.99 0.34
N SER A 139 -8.33 -22.23 1.39
CA SER A 139 -7.53 -22.25 2.61
C SER A 139 -8.38 -22.20 3.88
N SER A 140 -7.82 -22.71 4.98
CA SER A 140 -8.36 -22.53 6.33
C SER A 140 -7.77 -21.30 7.03
N ILE A 141 -6.92 -20.51 6.36
CA ILE A 141 -6.16 -19.40 6.96
C ILE A 141 -7.09 -18.39 7.65
N LEU A 142 -8.16 -17.98 6.96
CA LEU A 142 -9.14 -17.03 7.51
C LEU A 142 -9.84 -17.58 8.75
N THR A 143 -10.21 -18.87 8.72
CA THR A 143 -10.82 -19.56 9.88
C THR A 143 -9.85 -19.63 11.05
N THR A 144 -8.58 -19.97 10.81
CA THR A 144 -7.53 -19.99 11.83
C THR A 144 -7.36 -18.61 12.45
N LEU A 145 -7.24 -17.55 11.65
CA LEU A 145 -7.10 -16.18 12.14
C LEU A 145 -8.30 -15.73 12.97
N ALA A 146 -9.52 -16.07 12.55
CA ALA A 146 -10.74 -15.75 13.29
C ALA A 146 -10.80 -16.43 14.66
N GLN A 147 -10.29 -17.67 14.78
CA GLN A 147 -10.30 -18.44 16.02
C GLN A 147 -9.14 -18.06 16.96
N THR A 148 -7.93 -17.96 16.43
CA THR A 148 -6.72 -17.76 17.25
C THR A 148 -6.48 -16.29 17.55
N ASN A 149 -6.95 -15.36 16.70
CA ASN A 149 -6.61 -13.95 16.75
C ASN A 149 -5.10 -13.67 16.75
N VAL A 150 -4.29 -14.62 16.26
CA VAL A 150 -2.82 -14.55 16.24
C VAL A 150 -2.33 -14.84 14.83
N MET A 151 -1.43 -13.99 14.35
CA MET A 151 -0.66 -14.23 13.13
C MET A 151 0.65 -14.89 13.55
N ASP A 152 0.65 -16.22 13.66
CA ASP A 152 1.87 -17.00 13.91
C ASP A 152 2.69 -17.14 12.62
N ASP A 153 3.89 -17.70 12.75
CA ASP A 153 4.83 -17.76 11.64
C ASP A 153 4.40 -18.83 10.60
N ASP A 154 3.74 -19.90 11.05
CA ASP A 154 3.16 -20.93 10.18
C ASP A 154 2.03 -20.36 9.30
N THR A 155 1.13 -19.55 9.89
CA THR A 155 0.06 -18.86 9.15
C THR A 155 0.64 -17.83 8.19
N ALA A 156 1.70 -17.12 8.58
CA ALA A 156 2.38 -16.15 7.71
C ALA A 156 3.04 -16.83 6.50
N GLU A 157 3.72 -17.96 6.69
CA GLU A 157 4.32 -18.72 5.58
C GLU A 157 3.27 -19.37 4.68
N ALA A 158 2.16 -19.87 5.24
CA ALA A 158 1.03 -20.35 4.47
C ALA A 158 0.41 -19.23 3.61
N LEU A 159 0.24 -18.03 4.19
CA LEU A 159 -0.30 -16.87 3.49
C LEU A 159 0.65 -16.37 2.39
N LYS A 160 1.96 -16.38 2.64
CA LYS A 160 3.00 -16.09 1.65
C LYS A 160 2.94 -17.06 0.47
N THR A 161 2.78 -18.35 0.74
CA THR A 161 2.65 -19.37 -0.31
C THR A 161 1.39 -19.13 -1.14
N ALA A 162 0.27 -18.81 -0.47
CA ALA A 162 -1.01 -18.54 -1.12
C ALA A 162 -0.95 -17.29 -2.01
N ILE A 163 -0.38 -16.17 -1.53
CA ILE A 163 -0.32 -14.93 -2.32
C ILE A 163 0.61 -15.08 -3.53
N VAL A 164 1.74 -15.76 -3.38
CA VAL A 164 2.66 -16.03 -4.50
C VAL A 164 2.00 -16.93 -5.54
N ALA A 165 1.24 -17.95 -5.10
CA ALA A 165 0.49 -18.80 -6.00
C ALA A 165 -0.64 -18.04 -6.72
N PHE A 166 -1.35 -17.16 -6.00
CA PHE A 166 -2.43 -16.35 -6.55
C PHE A 166 -1.93 -15.34 -7.58
N LYS A 167 -0.84 -14.63 -7.29
CA LYS A 167 -0.22 -13.66 -8.21
C LYS A 167 0.12 -14.24 -9.58
N LYS A 168 0.50 -15.53 -9.66
CA LYS A 168 0.78 -16.21 -10.93
C LYS A 168 -0.45 -16.34 -11.84
N GLY A 169 -1.65 -16.36 -11.26
CA GLY A 169 -2.91 -16.46 -11.97
C GLY A 169 -3.68 -15.14 -12.09
N PHE A 170 -3.20 -14.06 -11.48
CA PHE A 170 -3.82 -12.74 -11.55
C PHE A 170 -3.27 -11.96 -12.75
N PHE A 171 -4.18 -11.42 -13.55
CA PHE A 171 -3.88 -10.57 -14.70
C PHE A 171 -4.27 -9.15 -14.35
N GLY A 172 -3.39 -8.17 -14.64
CA GLY A 172 -3.77 -6.75 -14.56
C GLY A 172 -4.68 -6.37 -15.73
N GLU A 173 -5.33 -5.20 -15.67
CA GLU A 173 -6.20 -4.71 -16.78
C GLU A 173 -5.47 -4.42 -18.12
N GLY A 174 -4.19 -4.75 -18.24
CA GLY A 174 -3.39 -4.53 -19.44
C GLY A 174 -2.55 -5.73 -19.87
N ASP A 175 -3.14 -6.93 -19.97
CA ASP A 175 -2.62 -8.20 -20.54
C ASP A 175 -1.19 -8.64 -20.11
N ASN A 176 -0.58 -7.94 -19.15
CA ASN A 176 0.68 -8.30 -18.55
C ASN A 176 0.40 -9.22 -17.37
N ARG A 177 0.88 -10.46 -17.49
CA ARG A 177 0.98 -11.38 -16.35
C ARG A 177 1.80 -10.70 -15.26
N LEU A 178 1.36 -10.78 -14.00
CA LEU A 178 2.16 -10.36 -12.83
C LEU A 178 3.39 -11.26 -12.58
N VAL A 179 3.92 -11.94 -13.61
CA VAL A 179 5.00 -12.91 -13.48
C VAL A 179 6.33 -12.20 -13.75
N GLY A 180 6.96 -11.76 -12.66
CA GLY A 180 8.40 -11.47 -12.57
C GLY A 180 8.84 -10.16 -13.20
N ALA A 181 9.74 -9.46 -12.51
CA ALA A 181 10.47 -8.34 -13.06
C ALA A 181 11.08 -8.71 -14.42
N GLY A 182 10.54 -8.14 -15.50
CA GLY A 182 11.38 -7.83 -16.64
C GLY A 182 12.48 -6.91 -16.10
N HIS A 183 13.71 -7.40 -16.09
CA HIS A 183 14.86 -6.52 -15.98
C HIS A 183 14.85 -5.71 -17.28
N GLU A 184 14.32 -4.49 -17.25
CA GLU A 184 14.70 -3.51 -18.26
C GLU A 184 16.14 -3.09 -17.93
N GLU A 185 17.09 -3.87 -18.42
CA GLU A 185 18.44 -3.35 -18.64
C GLU A 185 18.31 -2.26 -19.71
N HIS A 186 18.26 -1.01 -19.28
CA HIS A 186 18.59 0.09 -20.16
C HIS A 186 20.09 -0.03 -20.46
N GLU A 187 20.45 -0.67 -21.58
CA GLU A 187 21.77 -0.45 -22.15
C GLU A 187 21.90 1.06 -22.36
N ALA A 188 22.83 1.69 -21.63
CA ALA A 188 23.20 3.07 -21.87
C ALA A 188 23.59 3.18 -23.34
N ILE A 189 22.99 4.14 -24.06
CA ILE A 189 23.34 4.47 -25.43
C ILE A 189 24.88 4.58 -25.49
N SER A 190 25.51 3.77 -26.34
CA SER A 190 26.96 3.79 -26.48
C SER A 190 27.40 5.20 -26.91
N GLU A 191 28.55 5.68 -26.43
CA GLU A 191 29.08 7.02 -26.76
C GLU A 191 29.17 7.32 -28.27
N GLY A 192 29.05 6.30 -29.14
CA GLY A 192 29.01 6.43 -30.60
C GLY A 192 27.69 6.94 -31.19
N ASP A 193 26.58 6.91 -30.47
CA ASP A 193 25.26 7.36 -30.96
C ASP A 193 24.86 8.76 -30.47
N VAL A 194 25.78 9.46 -29.79
CA VAL A 194 25.60 10.86 -29.40
C VAL A 194 26.19 11.75 -30.50
N ASP A 195 25.36 12.12 -31.48
CA ASP A 195 25.73 13.12 -32.49
C ASP A 195 25.88 14.51 -31.83
N GLN A 196 27.09 14.81 -31.36
CA GLN A 196 27.46 16.17 -30.93
C GLN A 196 27.84 17.00 -32.16
N GLU A 197 26.91 17.81 -32.67
CA GLU A 197 27.24 18.87 -33.61
C GLU A 197 28.18 19.90 -32.95
N LYS A 198 29.45 19.90 -33.38
CA LYS A 198 30.42 20.93 -32.99
C LYS A 198 30.19 22.20 -33.78
N ILE A 199 29.71 23.24 -33.10
CA ILE A 199 29.65 24.61 -33.65
C ILE A 199 31.08 25.14 -33.81
N VAL A 200 31.58 25.22 -35.04
CA VAL A 200 32.89 25.83 -35.36
C VAL A 200 32.72 27.35 -35.47
N LYS A 201 33.41 28.08 -34.60
CA LYS A 201 33.45 29.55 -34.64
C LYS A 201 34.41 30.02 -35.73
N GLN A 202 33.89 30.58 -36.82
CA GLN A 202 34.70 31.20 -37.88
C GLN A 202 35.41 32.44 -37.30
N LYS A 203 36.75 32.44 -37.30
CA LYS A 203 37.53 33.66 -37.03
C LYS A 203 37.58 34.51 -38.31
N ARG A 204 37.24 35.79 -38.16
CA ARG A 204 37.49 36.86 -39.14
C ARG A 204 38.97 37.12 -39.30
#